data_AF-A0A8H8SSL5-F1
#
_entry.id   AF-A0A8H8SSL5-F1
#
_cell.length_a   1.000
_cell.length_b   1.000
_cell.length_c   1.000
_cell.angle_alpha   90.00
_cell.angle_beta   90.00
_cell.angle_gamma   90.00
#
_symmetry.space_group_name_H-M   'P 1'
#
loop_
_entity.id
_entity.type
_entity.pdbx_description
1 polymer ?
#
loop_
_entity_poly.entity_id
_entity_poly.type
_entity_poly.pdbx_seq_one_letter_code
_entity_poly.pdbx_strand_id
1 'polypeptide(L)'
;MGVRSALAICGTSFLLGTLSTHWIADWGTLWQPPLTDAHLRTSASYYHILSSMSRNLQAIPVAISGLGGVALLWSFRDGRAGNLMFDGASIFLYACAICVYVYSVIPSLIQLSEPLPALSVAFPETSKESTLALASTHLVCSVALTGVLILQAARYWVESPDGEGEEWGTEVSAPEIRPSRRHSAGEQHERPPRPASSSPSARRRDGSLRRKSRK
;
A
#
# COMPACT_ATOMS: atom_id res chain seq x y z
N MET A 1 10.27 -1.64 -8.29
CA MET A 1 9.22 -1.34 -7.30
C MET A 1 7.84 -1.21 -7.93
N GLY A 2 7.69 -0.52 -9.08
CA GLY A 2 6.39 -0.24 -9.70
C GLY A 2 5.43 -1.42 -9.91
N VAL A 3 5.91 -2.60 -10.37
CA VAL A 3 5.00 -3.75 -10.65
C VAL A 3 4.29 -4.26 -9.38
N ARG A 4 4.99 -4.33 -8.24
CA ARG A 4 4.41 -4.86 -6.99
C ARG A 4 3.36 -3.89 -6.43
N SER A 5 3.69 -2.61 -6.39
CA SER A 5 2.75 -1.56 -5.99
C SER A 5 1.57 -1.47 -6.95
N ALA A 6 1.78 -1.63 -8.26
CA ALA A 6 0.69 -1.68 -9.24
C ALA A 6 -0.25 -2.88 -9.01
N LEU A 7 0.28 -4.06 -8.70
CA LEU A 7 -0.53 -5.23 -8.35
C LEU A 7 -1.31 -5.02 -7.06
N ALA A 8 -0.69 -4.43 -6.03
CA ALA A 8 -1.36 -4.10 -4.77
C ALA A 8 -2.49 -3.09 -5.00
N ILE A 9 -2.22 -1.98 -5.71
CA ILE A 9 -3.20 -0.95 -6.05
C ILE A 9 -4.33 -1.52 -6.91
N CYS A 10 -4.03 -2.34 -7.91
CA CYS A 10 -5.03 -2.96 -8.76
C CYS A 10 -5.94 -3.91 -7.96
N GLY A 11 -5.36 -4.76 -7.11
CA GLY A 11 -6.12 -5.68 -6.25
C GLY A 11 -6.99 -4.94 -5.24
N THR A 12 -6.45 -3.94 -4.54
CA THR A 12 -7.22 -3.13 -3.57
C THR A 12 -8.32 -2.32 -4.26
N SER A 13 -8.06 -1.77 -5.45
CA SER A 13 -9.05 -1.02 -6.23
C SER A 13 -10.19 -1.91 -6.72
N PHE A 14 -9.88 -3.14 -7.16
CA PHE A 14 -10.91 -4.13 -7.51
C PHE A 14 -11.80 -4.43 -6.30
N LEU A 15 -11.21 -4.73 -5.13
CA LEU A 15 -11.97 -5.00 -3.92
C LEU A 15 -12.81 -3.80 -3.47
N LEU A 16 -12.25 -2.60 -3.52
CA LEU A 16 -13.00 -1.38 -3.22
C LEU A 16 -14.16 -1.17 -4.21
N GLY A 17 -13.95 -1.50 -5.49
CA GLY A 17 -14.99 -1.55 -6.50
C GLY A 17 -16.10 -2.54 -6.13
N THR A 18 -15.76 -3.76 -5.67
CA THR A 18 -16.77 -4.73 -5.20
C THR A 18 -17.57 -4.20 -4.02
N LEU A 19 -16.93 -3.61 -3.01
CA LEU A 19 -17.62 -3.00 -1.87
C LEU A 19 -18.49 -1.81 -2.30
N SER A 20 -18.04 -1.04 -3.29
CA SER A 20 -18.82 0.06 -3.88
C SER A 20 -20.08 -0.44 -4.59
N THR A 21 -20.09 -1.68 -5.10
CA THR A 21 -21.34 -2.28 -5.62
C THR A 21 -22.30 -2.66 -4.50
N HIS A 22 -21.80 -3.14 -3.36
CA HIS A 22 -22.62 -3.45 -2.18
C HIS A 22 -23.26 -2.18 -1.58
N TRP A 23 -22.56 -1.04 -1.67
CA TRP A 23 -23.09 0.25 -1.25
C TRP A 23 -24.47 0.59 -1.84
N ILE A 24 -24.75 0.17 -3.08
CA ILE A 24 -26.04 0.41 -3.74
C ILE A 24 -27.19 -0.20 -2.91
N ALA A 25 -26.97 -1.38 -2.33
CA ALA A 25 -27.92 -2.04 -1.45
C ALA A 25 -27.92 -1.47 -0.02
N ASP A 26 -26.74 -1.04 0.46
CA ASP A 26 -26.54 -0.62 1.85
C ASP A 26 -26.96 0.83 2.13
N TRP A 27 -26.93 1.70 1.13
CA TRP A 27 -27.23 3.13 1.26
C TRP A 27 -28.56 3.39 1.98
N GLY A 28 -29.63 2.69 1.58
CA GLY A 28 -30.96 2.88 2.17
C GLY A 28 -31.07 2.42 3.62
N THR A 29 -30.16 1.56 4.08
CA THR A 29 -30.13 1.05 5.45
C THR A 29 -29.37 1.97 6.41
N LEU A 30 -28.30 2.63 5.94
CA LEU A 30 -27.44 3.46 6.78
C LEU A 30 -27.78 4.95 6.72
N TRP A 31 -28.24 5.46 5.57
CA TRP A 31 -28.28 6.91 5.30
C TRP A 31 -29.67 7.47 5.01
N GLN A 32 -30.72 6.65 5.07
CA GLN A 32 -32.10 7.10 4.83
C GLN A 32 -33.01 6.90 6.05
N PRO A 33 -33.07 7.89 6.97
CA PRO A 33 -34.05 7.87 8.05
C PRO A 33 -35.46 8.30 7.56
N PRO A 34 -36.56 7.71 8.09
CA PRO A 34 -36.60 6.60 9.04
C PRO A 34 -36.22 5.26 8.40
N LEU A 35 -35.62 4.36 9.17
CA LEU A 35 -35.30 3.01 8.69
C LEU A 35 -36.60 2.23 8.43
N THR A 36 -36.91 1.99 7.16
CA THR A 36 -38.12 1.27 6.75
C THR A 36 -37.82 -0.21 6.46
N ASP A 37 -38.82 -1.07 6.70
CA ASP A 37 -38.77 -2.48 6.33
C ASP A 37 -38.52 -2.69 4.83
N ALA A 38 -38.95 -1.74 3.99
CA ALA A 38 -38.69 -1.77 2.55
C ALA A 38 -37.20 -1.65 2.22
N HIS A 39 -36.47 -0.75 2.89
CA HIS A 39 -35.01 -0.62 2.72
C HIS A 39 -34.29 -1.89 3.18
N LEU A 40 -34.64 -2.42 4.35
CA LEU A 40 -34.07 -3.65 4.88
C LEU A 40 -34.31 -4.85 3.96
N ARG A 41 -35.54 -5.00 3.46
CA ARG A 41 -35.90 -6.09 2.53
C ARG A 41 -35.20 -5.97 1.19
N THR A 42 -35.00 -4.75 0.69
CA THR A 42 -34.26 -4.52 -0.56
C THR A 42 -32.80 -4.94 -0.39
N SER A 43 -32.14 -4.51 0.68
CA SER A 43 -30.76 -4.90 0.99
C SER A 43 -30.63 -6.41 1.24
N ALA A 44 -31.52 -6.98 2.05
CA ALA A 44 -31.48 -8.41 2.35
C ALA A 44 -31.77 -9.30 1.13
N SER A 45 -32.65 -8.88 0.21
CA SER A 45 -32.89 -9.63 -1.02
C SER A 45 -31.70 -9.59 -1.97
N TYR A 46 -30.97 -8.47 -2.04
CA TYR A 46 -29.69 -8.39 -2.74
C TYR A 46 -28.66 -9.40 -2.20
N TYR A 47 -28.49 -9.46 -0.88
CA TYR A 47 -27.54 -10.40 -0.26
C TYR A 47 -27.98 -11.87 -0.32
N HIS A 48 -29.28 -12.13 -0.34
CA HIS A 48 -29.81 -13.46 -0.63
C HIS A 48 -29.42 -13.94 -2.04
N ILE A 49 -29.55 -13.06 -3.05
CA ILE A 49 -29.09 -13.36 -4.41
C ILE A 49 -27.57 -13.53 -4.45
N LEU A 50 -26.82 -12.69 -3.72
CA LEU A 50 -25.36 -12.79 -3.67
C LEU A 50 -24.89 -14.10 -3.02
N SER A 51 -25.54 -14.55 -1.95
CA SER A 51 -25.20 -15.80 -1.24
C SER A 51 -25.52 -17.05 -2.04
N SER A 52 -26.53 -17.00 -2.92
CA SER A 52 -26.89 -18.09 -3.85
C SER A 52 -26.02 -18.15 -5.12
N MET A 53 -25.07 -17.23 -5.27
CA MET A 53 -24.17 -17.17 -6.43
C MET A 53 -23.27 -18.41 -6.53
N SER A 54 -22.94 -18.85 -7.76
CA SER A 54 -22.08 -20.01 -7.95
C SER A 54 -20.71 -19.86 -7.29
N ARG A 55 -20.14 -20.98 -6.80
CA ARG A 55 -18.84 -21.00 -6.12
C ARG A 55 -17.70 -20.42 -6.95
N ASN A 56 -17.77 -20.55 -8.28
CA ASN A 56 -16.77 -20.01 -9.19
C ASN A 56 -16.73 -18.47 -9.14
N LEU A 57 -17.89 -17.82 -9.09
CA LEU A 57 -17.96 -16.35 -9.00
C LEU A 57 -17.54 -15.85 -7.61
N GLN A 58 -17.87 -16.59 -6.55
CA GLN A 58 -17.42 -16.27 -5.18
C GLN A 58 -15.89 -16.40 -5.02
N ALA A 59 -15.26 -17.29 -5.78
CA ALA A 59 -13.80 -17.49 -5.72
C ALA A 59 -13.01 -16.31 -6.30
N ILE A 60 -13.59 -15.51 -7.21
CA ILE A 60 -12.92 -14.38 -7.86
C ILE A 60 -12.46 -13.30 -6.85
N PRO A 61 -13.33 -12.71 -6.01
CA PRO A 61 -12.91 -11.71 -5.04
C PRO A 61 -11.92 -12.30 -4.01
N VAL A 62 -12.06 -13.57 -3.64
CA VAL A 62 -11.11 -14.26 -2.75
C VAL A 62 -9.73 -14.38 -3.40
N ALA A 63 -9.66 -14.78 -4.67
CA ALA A 63 -8.41 -14.90 -5.41
C ALA A 63 -7.72 -13.54 -5.57
N ILE A 64 -8.47 -12.49 -5.88
CA ILE A 64 -7.94 -11.13 -6.03
C ILE A 64 -7.49 -10.58 -4.66
N SER A 65 -8.21 -10.90 -3.59
CA SER A 65 -7.78 -10.57 -2.23
C SER A 65 -6.47 -11.27 -1.84
N GLY A 66 -6.35 -12.56 -2.16
CA GLY A 66 -5.10 -13.30 -1.98
C GLY A 66 -3.95 -12.68 -2.76
N LEU A 67 -4.17 -12.33 -4.04
CA LEU A 67 -3.15 -11.71 -4.89
C LEU A 67 -2.71 -10.33 -4.37
N GLY A 68 -3.66 -9.49 -3.95
CA GLY A 68 -3.38 -8.19 -3.35
C GLY A 68 -2.55 -8.31 -2.07
N GLY A 69 -2.92 -9.24 -1.19
CA GLY A 69 -2.18 -9.54 0.04
C GLY A 69 -0.76 -10.04 -0.24
N VAL A 70 -0.60 -10.96 -1.20
CA VAL A 70 0.73 -11.45 -1.61
C VAL A 70 1.58 -10.32 -2.20
N ALA A 71 1.00 -9.41 -2.99
CA ALA A 71 1.72 -8.26 -3.54
C ALA A 71 2.24 -7.33 -2.44
N LEU A 72 1.43 -7.07 -1.40
CA LEU A 72 1.83 -6.28 -0.24
C LEU A 72 2.94 -6.96 0.57
N LEU A 73 2.82 -8.26 0.84
CA LEU A 73 3.85 -9.03 1.55
C LEU A 73 5.17 -9.10 0.76
N TRP A 74 5.08 -9.22 -0.57
CA TRP A 74 6.25 -9.15 -1.42
C TRP A 74 6.89 -7.77 -1.34
N SER A 75 6.10 -6.70 -1.39
CA SER A 75 6.64 -5.35 -1.24
C SER A 75 7.35 -5.14 0.10
N PHE A 76 6.76 -5.61 1.20
CA PHE A 76 7.30 -5.47 2.55
C PHE A 76 8.67 -6.16 2.73
N ARG A 77 8.91 -7.28 2.03
CA ARG A 77 10.18 -8.01 2.10
C ARG A 77 11.40 -7.23 1.60
N ASP A 78 11.22 -6.16 0.83
CA ASP A 78 12.34 -5.34 0.33
C ASP A 78 13.07 -4.57 1.45
N GLY A 79 12.46 -4.38 2.63
CA GLY A 79 13.17 -3.92 3.85
C GLY A 79 13.80 -2.51 3.81
N ARG A 80 13.50 -1.68 2.79
CA ARG A 80 13.96 -0.28 2.74
C ARG A 80 13.25 0.55 3.81
N ALA A 81 13.98 1.37 4.56
CA ALA A 81 13.47 2.09 5.73
C ALA A 81 12.20 2.91 5.44
N GLY A 82 12.14 3.65 4.32
CA GLY A 82 10.95 4.40 3.91
C GLY A 82 9.77 3.50 3.52
N ASN A 83 10.03 2.35 2.89
CA ASN A 83 8.97 1.41 2.48
C ASN A 83 8.33 0.69 3.68
N LEU A 84 9.09 0.46 4.75
CA LEU A 84 8.64 -0.38 5.86
C LEU A 84 7.42 0.20 6.60
N MET A 85 7.40 1.52 6.80
CA MET A 85 6.29 2.20 7.49
C MET A 85 5.00 2.18 6.65
N PHE A 86 5.10 2.53 5.36
CA PHE A 86 3.95 2.56 4.45
C PHE A 86 3.43 1.16 4.13
N ASP A 87 4.32 0.20 3.87
CA ASP A 87 3.93 -1.19 3.56
C ASP A 87 3.42 -1.90 4.81
N GLY A 88 4.01 -1.66 5.99
CA GLY A 88 3.55 -2.23 7.26
C GLY A 88 2.13 -1.76 7.63
N ALA A 89 1.87 -0.44 7.54
CA ALA A 89 0.54 0.11 7.77
C ALA A 89 -0.47 -0.40 6.73
N SER A 90 -0.06 -0.49 5.46
CA SER A 90 -0.90 -1.05 4.39
C SER A 90 -1.28 -2.51 4.65
N ILE A 91 -0.31 -3.35 5.06
CA ILE A 91 -0.55 -4.75 5.43
C ILE A 91 -1.50 -4.84 6.62
N PHE A 92 -1.30 -4.02 7.65
CA PHE A 92 -2.16 -4.00 8.83
C PHE A 92 -3.62 -3.67 8.45
N LEU A 93 -3.84 -2.60 7.69
CA LEU A 93 -5.19 -2.21 7.24
C LEU A 93 -5.82 -3.29 6.35
N TYR A 94 -5.03 -3.86 5.44
CA TYR A 94 -5.50 -4.91 4.53
C TYR A 94 -5.87 -6.19 5.28
N ALA A 95 -5.04 -6.63 6.22
CA ALA A 95 -5.31 -7.78 7.08
C ALA A 95 -6.51 -7.53 7.99
N CYS A 96 -6.64 -6.31 8.54
CA CYS A 96 -7.81 -5.91 9.33
C CYS A 96 -9.10 -6.02 8.50
N ALA A 97 -9.11 -5.50 7.27
CA ALA A 97 -10.25 -5.63 6.35
C ALA A 97 -10.60 -7.10 6.08
N ILE A 98 -9.60 -7.96 5.82
CA ILE A 98 -9.82 -9.40 5.62
C ILE A 98 -10.42 -10.04 6.88
N CYS A 99 -9.85 -9.77 8.06
CA CYS A 99 -10.35 -10.31 9.32
C CYS A 99 -11.80 -9.90 9.58
N VAL A 100 -12.11 -8.61 9.47
CA VAL A 100 -13.48 -8.10 9.64
C VAL A 100 -14.43 -8.74 8.63
N TYR A 101 -14.00 -8.88 7.37
CA TYR A 101 -14.81 -9.53 6.34
C TYR A 101 -15.08 -11.01 6.68
N VAL A 102 -14.06 -11.77 7.05
CA VAL A 102 -14.20 -13.20 7.38
C VAL A 102 -15.04 -13.41 8.63
N TYR A 103 -14.86 -12.60 9.67
CA TYR A 103 -15.55 -12.78 10.96
C TYR A 103 -16.93 -12.15 11.03
N SER A 104 -17.26 -11.17 10.18
CA SER A 104 -18.54 -10.47 10.26
C SER A 104 -19.38 -10.60 8.97
N VAL A 105 -18.78 -10.44 7.79
CA VAL A 105 -19.53 -10.50 6.52
C VAL A 105 -19.95 -11.93 6.20
N ILE A 106 -19.02 -12.90 6.26
CA ILE A 106 -19.33 -14.29 5.89
C ILE A 106 -20.45 -14.89 6.76
N PRO A 107 -20.42 -14.80 8.11
CA PRO A 107 -21.50 -15.33 8.93
C PRO A 107 -22.85 -14.64 8.67
N SER A 108 -22.84 -13.32 8.45
CA SER A 108 -24.05 -12.57 8.14
C SER A 108 -24.67 -12.96 6.79
N LEU A 109 -23.83 -13.21 5.77
CA LEU A 109 -24.29 -13.73 4.48
C LEU A 109 -24.89 -15.14 4.60
N ILE A 110 -24.30 -16.00 5.44
CA ILE A 110 -24.85 -17.34 5.70
C ILE A 110 -26.24 -17.23 6.34
N GLN A 111 -26.43 -16.32 7.30
CA GLN A 111 -27.73 -16.09 7.93
C GLN A 111 -28.78 -15.57 6.94
N LEU A 112 -28.38 -14.75 5.97
CA LEU A 112 -29.27 -14.23 4.91
C LEU A 112 -29.49 -15.18 3.73
N SER A 113 -28.83 -16.35 3.73
CA SER A 113 -29.04 -17.36 2.68
C SER A 113 -30.40 -18.05 2.79
N GLU A 114 -31.04 -18.00 3.96
CA GLU A 114 -32.40 -18.49 4.14
C GLU A 114 -33.43 -17.63 3.38
N PRO A 115 -34.50 -18.23 2.83
CA PRO A 115 -35.53 -17.48 2.10
C PRO A 115 -36.19 -16.41 2.97
N LEU A 116 -36.28 -15.19 2.45
CA LEU A 116 -36.98 -14.11 3.15
C LEU A 116 -38.48 -14.41 3.26
N PRO A 117 -39.13 -14.03 4.38
CA PRO A 117 -40.56 -14.19 4.54
C PRO A 117 -41.36 -13.32 3.56
N ALA A 118 -42.61 -13.70 3.31
CA ALA A 118 -43.51 -13.00 2.39
C ALA A 118 -43.66 -11.51 2.73
N LEU A 119 -43.98 -10.68 1.72
CA LEU A 119 -44.14 -9.22 1.84
C LEU A 119 -45.17 -8.77 2.88
N SER A 120 -46.12 -9.64 3.21
CA SER A 120 -47.17 -9.39 4.20
C SER A 120 -46.74 -9.57 5.65
N VAL A 121 -45.53 -10.08 5.90
CA VAL A 121 -45.00 -10.32 7.26
C VAL A 121 -43.97 -9.26 7.60
N ALA A 122 -44.00 -8.78 8.85
CA ALA A 122 -43.01 -7.87 9.40
C ALA A 122 -41.59 -8.42 9.20
N PHE A 123 -40.62 -7.53 8.97
CA PHE A 123 -39.26 -7.95 8.69
C PHE A 123 -38.62 -8.58 9.94
N PRO A 124 -38.04 -9.80 9.86
CA PRO A 124 -37.47 -10.47 11.03
C PRO A 124 -36.33 -9.68 11.67
N GLU A 125 -36.32 -9.59 13.00
CA GLU A 125 -35.29 -8.87 13.75
C GLU A 125 -33.88 -9.48 13.56
N THR A 126 -33.78 -10.81 13.42
CA THR A 126 -32.49 -11.48 13.14
C THR A 126 -31.94 -11.08 11.78
N SER A 127 -32.75 -11.11 10.72
CA SER A 127 -32.35 -10.67 9.38
C SER A 127 -32.01 -9.18 9.35
N LYS A 128 -32.69 -8.37 10.17
CA LYS A 128 -32.41 -6.93 10.32
C LYS A 128 -31.04 -6.69 10.92
N GLU A 129 -30.71 -7.38 12.01
CA GLU A 129 -29.39 -7.29 12.63
C GLU A 129 -28.28 -7.67 11.63
N SER A 130 -28.42 -8.80 10.96
CA SER A 130 -27.45 -9.26 9.96
C SER A 130 -27.32 -8.32 8.76
N THR A 131 -28.42 -7.71 8.30
CA THR A 131 -28.42 -6.74 7.18
C THR A 131 -27.70 -5.45 7.57
N LEU A 132 -27.96 -4.91 8.77
CA LEU A 132 -27.28 -3.72 9.27
C LEU A 132 -25.80 -4.00 9.58
N ALA A 133 -25.49 -5.20 10.07
CA ALA A 133 -24.12 -5.66 10.26
C ALA A 133 -23.36 -5.74 8.93
N LEU A 134 -23.97 -6.27 7.86
CA LEU A 134 -23.38 -6.27 6.51
C LEU A 134 -23.08 -4.86 6.02
N ALA A 135 -24.06 -3.97 6.08
CA ALA A 135 -23.90 -2.60 5.60
C ALA A 135 -22.77 -1.85 6.32
N SER A 136 -22.73 -1.94 7.66
CA SER A 136 -21.69 -1.28 8.46
C SER A 136 -20.30 -1.91 8.26
N THR A 137 -20.21 -3.23 8.15
CA THR A 137 -18.91 -3.91 7.95
C THR A 137 -18.33 -3.69 6.56
N HIS A 138 -19.15 -3.61 5.52
CA HIS A 138 -18.71 -3.20 4.18
C HIS A 138 -18.20 -1.76 4.17
N LEU A 139 -18.84 -0.84 4.91
CA LEU A 139 -18.36 0.52 5.08
C LEU A 139 -16.99 0.54 5.77
N VAL A 140 -16.82 -0.19 6.87
CA VAL A 140 -15.53 -0.32 7.57
C VAL A 140 -14.44 -0.88 6.66
N CYS A 141 -14.73 -1.94 5.91
CA CYS A 141 -13.78 -2.52 4.95
C CYS A 141 -13.41 -1.52 3.85
N SER A 142 -14.37 -0.75 3.36
CA SER A 142 -14.15 0.26 2.32
C SER A 142 -13.21 1.37 2.80
N VAL A 143 -13.41 1.85 4.03
CA VAL A 143 -12.52 2.86 4.65
C VAL A 143 -11.12 2.30 4.84
N ALA A 144 -10.99 1.08 5.35
CA ALA A 144 -9.68 0.43 5.53
C ALA A 144 -8.93 0.26 4.20
N LEU A 145 -9.59 -0.23 3.15
CA LEU A 145 -8.99 -0.40 1.82
C LEU A 145 -8.68 0.94 1.14
N THR A 146 -9.49 1.98 1.37
CA THR A 146 -9.17 3.34 0.94
C THR A 146 -7.90 3.85 1.61
N GLY A 147 -7.73 3.58 2.91
CA GLY A 147 -6.48 3.85 3.64
C GLY A 147 -5.27 3.17 3.01
N VAL A 148 -5.41 1.91 2.56
CA VAL A 148 -4.34 1.22 1.82
C VAL A 148 -3.97 1.96 0.53
N LEU A 149 -4.95 2.39 -0.27
CA LEU A 149 -4.70 3.15 -1.50
C LEU A 149 -3.98 4.48 -1.23
N ILE A 150 -4.41 5.21 -0.19
CA ILE A 150 -3.78 6.46 0.22
C ILE A 150 -2.32 6.23 0.63
N LEU A 151 -2.04 5.18 1.41
CA LEU A 151 -0.67 4.85 1.83
C LEU A 151 0.23 4.46 0.65
N GLN A 152 -0.30 3.70 -0.32
CA GLN A 152 0.44 3.35 -1.53
C GLN A 152 0.70 4.58 -2.41
N ALA A 153 -0.24 5.53 -2.49
CA ALA A 153 -0.05 6.81 -3.17
C ALA A 153 0.97 7.70 -2.44
N ALA A 154 0.92 7.77 -1.11
CA ALA A 154 1.88 8.51 -0.30
C ALA A 154 3.31 7.97 -0.46
N ARG A 155 3.46 6.65 -0.50
CA ARG A 155 4.76 6.02 -0.80
C ARG A 155 5.27 6.39 -2.20
N TYR A 156 4.40 6.40 -3.20
CA TYR A 156 4.77 6.82 -4.55
C TYR A 156 5.22 8.29 -4.58
N TRP A 157 4.54 9.16 -3.84
CA TRP A 157 4.92 10.56 -3.68
C TRP A 157 6.30 10.72 -3.04
N VAL A 158 6.58 10.00 -1.95
CA VAL A 158 7.87 10.07 -1.22
C VAL A 158 9.03 9.52 -2.04
N GLU A 159 8.81 8.53 -2.91
CA GLU A 159 9.86 7.95 -3.76
C GLU A 159 10.07 8.72 -5.08
N SER A 160 9.21 9.70 -5.40
CA SER A 160 9.32 10.45 -6.66
C SER A 160 10.49 11.46 -6.60
N PRO A 161 11.44 11.44 -7.56
CA PRO A 161 12.65 12.28 -7.54
C PRO A 161 12.37 13.78 -7.74
N ASP A 162 11.17 14.15 -8.16
CA ASP A 162 10.73 15.56 -8.26
C ASP A 162 10.38 16.17 -6.88
N GLY A 163 10.48 15.37 -5.80
CA GLY A 163 10.22 15.78 -4.41
C GLY A 163 11.45 16.28 -3.65
N GLU A 164 12.60 16.51 -4.28
CA GLU A 164 13.81 17.05 -3.63
C GLU A 164 13.77 18.57 -3.37
N GLY A 165 12.58 19.17 -3.19
CA GLY A 165 12.43 20.64 -3.16
C GLY A 165 11.51 21.25 -2.11
N GLU A 166 10.82 20.47 -1.28
CA GLU A 166 10.04 21.03 -0.17
C GLU A 166 10.45 20.38 1.16
N GLU A 167 11.55 20.91 1.67
CA GLU A 167 12.01 20.75 3.04
C GLU A 167 10.91 21.23 4.01
N TRP A 168 10.02 20.33 4.41
CA TRP A 168 9.11 20.58 5.54
C TRP A 168 9.92 20.46 6.84
N GLY A 169 10.61 21.55 7.17
CA GLY A 169 10.94 21.98 8.53
C GLY A 169 11.80 21.06 9.37
N THR A 170 13.13 21.23 9.30
CA THR A 170 13.97 21.38 10.51
C THR A 170 15.23 22.21 10.20
N GLU A 171 15.09 23.44 9.69
CA GLU A 171 16.10 24.47 9.98
C GLU A 171 15.82 25.04 11.37
N VAL A 172 16.29 24.34 12.40
CA VAL A 172 16.69 25.02 13.63
C VAL A 172 18.20 25.08 13.56
N SER A 173 18.70 26.27 13.25
CA SER A 173 20.12 26.59 13.28
C SER A 173 20.71 26.19 14.64
N ALA A 174 21.45 25.09 14.67
CA ALA A 174 22.35 24.80 15.77
C ALA A 174 23.50 25.82 15.69
N PRO A 175 23.77 26.61 16.74
CA PRO A 175 24.84 27.59 16.69
C PRO A 175 26.17 26.85 16.53
N GLU A 176 26.89 27.24 15.48
CA GLU A 176 28.25 26.80 15.18
C GLU A 176 29.17 27.12 16.36
N ILE A 177 29.50 26.10 17.16
CA ILE A 177 30.51 26.23 18.21
C ILE A 177 31.87 26.33 17.53
N ARG A 178 32.33 27.56 17.28
CA ARG A 178 33.70 27.88 16.90
C ARG A 178 34.67 27.27 17.93
N PRO A 179 35.63 26.42 17.54
CA PRO A 179 36.69 26.04 18.46
C PRO A 179 37.55 27.27 18.79
N SER A 180 37.50 27.67 20.05
CA SER A 180 38.26 28.77 20.61
C SER A 180 39.76 28.48 20.50
N ARG A 181 40.44 29.30 19.69
CA ARG A 181 41.88 29.32 19.51
C ARG A 181 42.53 29.82 20.81
N ARG A 182 43.21 28.93 21.55
CA ARG A 182 44.13 29.33 22.63
C ARG A 182 45.44 28.53 22.63
N HIS A 183 46.45 29.17 22.05
CA HIS A 183 47.87 29.23 22.43
C HIS A 183 48.51 28.12 23.30
N SER A 184 49.54 27.49 22.73
CA SER A 184 50.88 27.21 23.31
C SER A 184 51.80 26.82 22.14
N ALA A 185 52.72 27.66 21.65
CA ALA A 185 54.02 28.08 22.19
C ALA A 185 55.08 26.96 22.20
N GLY A 186 56.13 27.13 21.37
CA GLY A 186 57.36 26.30 21.28
C GLY A 186 57.21 25.13 20.28
N GLU A 187 58.09 24.86 19.32
CA GLU A 187 59.47 25.25 19.08
C GLU A 187 59.74 25.27 17.56
N GLN A 188 60.58 26.22 17.14
CA GLN A 188 61.16 26.28 15.81
C GLN A 188 62.34 25.30 15.73
N HIS A 189 62.35 24.44 14.72
CA HIS A 189 63.60 23.84 14.25
C HIS A 189 63.63 23.81 12.71
N GLU A 190 64.53 24.62 12.17
CA GLU A 190 64.93 24.68 10.77
C GLU A 190 65.58 23.36 10.31
N ARG A 191 65.38 22.96 9.03
CA ARG A 191 66.44 22.69 8.02
C ARG A 191 65.89 22.13 6.68
N PRO A 192 66.65 22.21 5.57
CA PRO A 192 66.19 22.67 4.25
C PRO A 192 66.05 21.55 3.19
N PRO A 193 65.61 21.83 1.94
CA PRO A 193 65.41 20.81 0.91
C PRO A 193 66.70 20.52 0.14
N ARG A 194 66.86 19.27 -0.35
CA ARG A 194 67.88 18.89 -1.34
C ARG A 194 67.35 17.86 -2.36
N PRO A 195 67.96 17.79 -3.56
CA PRO A 195 67.25 17.54 -4.81
C PRO A 195 67.57 16.20 -5.51
N ALA A 196 66.72 15.89 -6.48
CA ALA A 196 66.91 15.14 -7.74
C ALA A 196 67.99 14.03 -7.89
N SER A 197 67.53 12.84 -8.28
CA SER A 197 68.29 11.85 -9.09
C SER A 197 67.29 11.00 -9.89
N SER A 198 67.08 11.28 -11.18
CA SER A 198 67.69 10.60 -12.36
C SER A 198 67.13 9.19 -12.67
N SER A 199 66.26 9.13 -13.70
CA SER A 199 66.14 8.20 -14.86
C SER A 199 66.80 6.81 -14.83
N PRO A 200 66.29 5.77 -15.57
CA PRO A 200 65.79 5.91 -16.96
C PRO A 200 64.57 5.03 -17.38
N SER A 201 63.67 5.62 -18.17
CA SER A 201 62.68 4.90 -18.97
C SER A 201 63.26 4.61 -20.36
N ALA A 202 63.42 3.33 -20.67
CA ALA A 202 63.74 2.85 -22.01
C ALA A 202 63.07 1.49 -22.23
N ARG A 203 61.88 1.48 -22.85
CA ARG A 203 61.43 0.29 -23.59
C ARG A 203 60.56 0.66 -24.78
N ARG A 204 61.29 0.89 -25.86
CA ARG A 204 60.90 0.83 -27.27
C ARG A 204 60.14 -0.48 -27.56
N ARG A 205 58.88 -0.40 -27.99
CA ARG A 205 58.19 -1.52 -28.64
C ARG A 205 57.06 -0.98 -29.52
N ASP A 206 57.38 -0.63 -30.75
CA ASP A 206 56.36 -0.58 -31.80
C ASP A 206 56.99 -0.89 -33.15
N GLY A 207 56.34 -1.77 -33.91
CA GLY A 207 56.89 -2.32 -35.15
C GLY A 207 56.30 -3.69 -35.49
N SER A 208 55.04 -3.72 -35.92
CA SER A 208 54.50 -4.83 -36.72
C SER A 208 53.08 -4.50 -37.20
N LEU A 209 52.94 -3.79 -38.33
CA LEU A 209 51.75 -3.92 -39.18
C LEU A 209 52.17 -3.91 -40.66
N ARG A 210 52.42 -5.12 -41.17
CA ARG A 210 52.70 -5.40 -42.58
C ARG A 210 51.39 -5.83 -43.27
N ARG A 211 50.79 -4.87 -43.97
CA ARG A 211 50.22 -4.96 -45.33
C ARG A 211 49.74 -6.34 -45.82
N LYS A 212 48.43 -6.49 -46.05
CA LYS A 212 47.80 -6.85 -47.36
C LYS A 212 46.31 -7.13 -47.18
N SER A 213 45.46 -6.32 -47.80
CA SER A 213 44.26 -6.85 -48.45
C SER A 213 44.07 -6.14 -49.79
N ARG A 214 43.64 -6.94 -50.76
CA ARG A 214 43.64 -6.69 -52.19
C ARG A 214 42.18 -6.91 -52.61
N LYS A 215 41.50 -5.84 -53.04
CA LYS A 215 40.45 -5.77 -54.06
C LYS A 215 39.79 -4.40 -53.98
#